data_AF-A0A2E1S932-F1
#
_entry.id   AF-A0A2E1S932-F1
#
_cell.length_a   1.000
_cell.length_b   1.000
_cell.length_c   1.000
_cell.angle_alpha   90.00
_cell.angle_beta   90.00
_cell.angle_gamma   90.00
#
_symmetry.space_group_name_H-M   'P 1'
#
loop_
_entity.id
_entity.type
_entity.pdbx_description
1 polymer ?
#
loop_
_entity_poly.entity_id
_entity_poly.type
_entity_poly.pdbx_seq_one_letter_code
_entity_poly.pdbx_strand_id
1 'polypeptide(L)'
;MRLIESLKKRKLILLNIFLTLYIGINLVGGERGLVSYFEKTKIYEELTIKEKNLNNELIDLKHKIKLIISNDLDYLDMLYREKLKYGTKDEILIKLK
;
A
#
# COMPACT_ATOMS: atom_id res chain seq x y z
N MET A 1 -21.06 -33.62 -39.20
CA MET A 1 -20.74 -33.62 -37.75
C MET A 1 -19.73 -34.73 -37.37
N ARG A 2 -18.59 -34.84 -38.06
CA ARG A 2 -17.61 -35.92 -37.80
C ARG A 2 -16.86 -35.77 -36.46
N LEU A 3 -16.58 -34.53 -36.05
CA LEU A 3 -15.87 -34.24 -34.80
C LEU A 3 -16.68 -34.64 -33.57
N ILE A 4 -17.95 -34.24 -33.49
CA ILE A 4 -18.84 -34.56 -32.36
C ILE A 4 -19.07 -36.07 -32.26
N GLU A 5 -19.27 -36.78 -33.38
CA GLU A 5 -19.38 -38.25 -33.41
C GLU A 5 -18.08 -38.94 -32.95
N SER A 6 -16.91 -38.45 -33.39
CA SER A 6 -15.61 -38.98 -32.98
C SER A 6 -15.35 -38.79 -31.47
N LEU A 7 -15.80 -37.68 -30.91
CA LEU A 7 -15.72 -37.35 -29.48
C LEU A 7 -16.70 -38.20 -28.66
N LYS A 8 -17.91 -38.45 -29.17
CA LYS A 8 -18.90 -39.35 -28.56
C LYS A 8 -18.39 -40.79 -28.44
N LYS A 9 -17.61 -41.25 -29.43
CA LYS A 9 -16.94 -42.57 -29.41
C LYS A 9 -15.83 -42.66 -28.34
N ARG A 10 -15.28 -41.51 -27.91
CA ARG A 10 -14.20 -41.40 -26.92
C ARG A 10 -14.68 -40.66 -25.66
N LYS A 11 -15.77 -41.15 -25.06
CA LYS A 11 -16.46 -40.53 -23.90
C LYS A 11 -15.53 -40.18 -22.73
N LEU A 12 -14.50 -41.01 -22.47
CA LEU A 12 -13.48 -40.75 -21.43
C LEU A 12 -12.61 -39.53 -21.73
N ILE A 13 -12.28 -39.27 -23.00
CA ILE A 13 -11.48 -38.09 -23.39
C ILE A 13 -12.30 -36.82 -23.17
N LEU A 14 -13.59 -36.86 -23.51
CA LEU A 14 -14.47 -35.72 -23.31
C LEU A 14 -14.58 -35.34 -21.81
N LEU A 15 -14.70 -36.34 -20.94
CA LEU A 15 -14.71 -36.14 -19.49
C LEU A 15 -13.41 -35.50 -18.98
N ASN A 16 -12.26 -35.98 -19.44
CA ASN A 16 -10.96 -35.42 -19.08
C ASN A 16 -10.80 -33.95 -19.52
N ILE A 17 -11.28 -33.60 -20.72
CA ILE A 17 -11.27 -32.21 -21.20
C ILE A 17 -12.12 -31.33 -20.29
N PHE A 18 -13.34 -31.76 -19.96
CA PHE A 18 -14.22 -31.00 -19.05
C PHE A 18 -13.60 -30.82 -17.66
N LEU A 19 -13.02 -31.88 -17.10
CA LEU A 19 -12.39 -31.83 -15.79
C LEU A 19 -11.17 -30.89 -15.78
N THR A 20 -10.36 -30.96 -16.84
CA THR A 20 -9.20 -30.08 -17.01
C THR A 20 -9.62 -28.62 -17.15
N LEU A 21 -10.65 -28.34 -17.96
CA LEU A 21 -11.19 -26.98 -18.11
C LEU A 21 -11.74 -26.45 -16.80
N TYR A 22 -12.49 -27.28 -16.07
CA TYR A 22 -13.07 -26.90 -14.79
C TYR A 22 -11.98 -26.49 -13.79
N ILE A 23 -10.93 -27.31 -13.65
CA ILE A 23 -9.80 -26.98 -12.78
C ILE A 23 -9.08 -25.73 -13.29
N GLY A 24 -8.81 -25.65 -14.61
CA GLY A 24 -8.08 -24.53 -15.20
C GLY A 24 -8.77 -23.19 -15.02
N ILE A 25 -10.08 -23.11 -15.26
CA ILE A 25 -10.87 -21.89 -15.09
C ILE A 25 -10.91 -21.46 -13.62
N ASN A 26 -11.14 -22.41 -12.69
CA ASN A 26 -11.18 -22.11 -11.26
C ASN A 26 -9.80 -21.75 -10.69
N LEU A 27 -8.72 -22.23 -11.31
CA LEU A 27 -7.35 -21.96 -10.86
C LEU A 27 -6.84 -20.62 -11.37
N VAL A 28 -7.18 -20.22 -12.60
CA VAL A 28 -6.75 -18.94 -13.16
C VAL A 28 -7.63 -17.79 -12.65
N GLY A 29 -8.95 -17.99 -12.60
CA GLY A 29 -9.93 -16.95 -12.33
C GLY A 29 -10.49 -16.95 -10.90
N GLY A 30 -11.35 -15.97 -10.63
CA GLY A 30 -12.02 -15.80 -9.34
C GLY A 30 -11.13 -15.16 -8.27
N GLU A 31 -11.71 -14.88 -7.10
CA GLU A 31 -11.03 -14.18 -5.99
C GLU A 31 -9.90 -14.97 -5.34
N ARG A 32 -9.85 -16.28 -5.59
CA ARG A 32 -8.82 -17.21 -5.08
C ARG A 32 -7.96 -17.80 -6.20
N GLY A 33 -8.15 -17.33 -7.43
CA GLY A 33 -7.33 -17.75 -8.57
C GLY A 33 -5.95 -17.11 -8.57
N LEU A 34 -5.09 -17.57 -9.46
CA LEU A 34 -3.72 -17.10 -9.62
C LEU A 34 -3.64 -15.60 -9.94
N VAL A 35 -4.53 -15.09 -10.79
CA VAL A 35 -4.54 -13.65 -11.12
C VAL A 35 -4.79 -12.82 -9.86
N SER A 36 -5.80 -13.21 -9.08
CA SER A 36 -6.13 -12.50 -7.84
C SER A 36 -5.03 -12.62 -6.79
N TYR A 37 -4.32 -13.74 -6.74
CA TYR A 37 -3.15 -13.90 -5.87
C TYR A 37 -2.09 -12.83 -6.13
N PHE A 38 -1.65 -12.67 -7.38
CA PHE A 38 -0.61 -11.69 -7.72
C PHE A 38 -1.07 -10.24 -7.47
N GLU A 39 -2.32 -9.91 -7.78
CA GLU A 39 -2.88 -8.59 -7.49
C GLU A 39 -2.89 -8.30 -5.99
N LYS A 40 -3.34 -9.24 -5.17
CA LYS A 40 -3.38 -9.10 -3.71
C LYS A 40 -1.99 -8.99 -3.11
N THR A 41 -0.99 -9.72 -3.63
CA THR A 41 0.41 -9.58 -3.20
C THR A 41 0.90 -8.17 -3.43
N LYS A 42 0.65 -7.59 -4.62
CA LYS A 42 1.06 -6.22 -4.93
C LYS A 42 0.37 -5.20 -4.01
N ILE A 43 -0.94 -5.34 -3.81
CA ILE A 43 -1.69 -4.46 -2.89
C ILE A 43 -1.14 -4.57 -1.46
N TYR A 44 -0.80 -5.79 -1.01
CA TYR A 44 -0.22 -6.02 0.30
C TYR A 44 1.13 -5.31 0.47
N GLU A 45 2.01 -5.37 -0.53
CA GLU A 45 3.29 -4.65 -0.51
C GLU A 45 3.10 -3.14 -0.45
N GLU A 46 2.20 -2.59 -1.27
CA GLU A 46 1.86 -1.15 -1.27
C GLU A 46 1.32 -0.71 0.10
N LEU A 47 0.43 -1.51 0.70
CA LEU A 47 -0.11 -1.24 2.03
C LEU A 47 0.96 -1.31 3.12
N THR A 48 1.89 -2.27 3.03
CA THR A 48 2.99 -2.42 3.99
C THR A 48 3.93 -1.21 3.97
N ILE A 49 4.25 -0.70 2.78
CA ILE A 49 5.06 0.52 2.62
C ILE A 49 4.31 1.73 3.20
N LYS A 50 3.02 1.86 2.89
CA LYS A 50 2.18 2.95 3.40
C LYS A 50 2.09 2.92 4.93
N GLU A 51 1.89 1.75 5.51
CA GLU A 51 1.86 1.56 6.96
C GLU A 51 3.18 2.00 7.61
N LYS A 52 4.32 1.57 7.05
CA LYS A 52 5.64 1.97 7.55
C LYS A 52 5.84 3.49 7.52
N ASN A 53 5.44 4.15 6.43
CA ASN A 53 5.54 5.60 6.32
C ASN A 53 4.67 6.32 7.34
N LEU A 54 3.41 5.90 7.49
CA LEU A 54 2.49 6.45 8.49
C LEU A 54 2.99 6.24 9.92
N ASN A 55 3.58 5.08 10.22
CA ASN A 55 4.18 4.81 11.53
C ASN A 55 5.37 5.74 11.80
N ASN A 56 6.22 6.00 10.82
CA ASN A 56 7.33 6.95 10.96
C ASN A 56 6.83 8.38 11.20
N GLU A 57 5.83 8.83 10.43
CA GLU A 57 5.18 10.13 10.63
C GLU A 57 4.55 10.24 12.02
N LEU A 58 3.92 9.17 12.50
CA LEU A 58 3.33 9.12 13.83
C LEU A 58 4.39 9.21 14.94
N ILE A 59 5.52 8.53 14.77
CA ILE A 59 6.65 8.59 15.72
C ILE A 59 7.22 10.01 15.78
N ASP A 60 7.46 10.64 14.63
CA ASP A 60 7.94 12.03 14.55
C ASP A 60 6.95 12.99 15.21
N LEU A 61 5.65 12.86 14.92
CA LEU A 61 4.61 13.68 15.54
C LEU A 61 4.56 13.51 17.05
N LYS A 62 4.64 12.27 17.55
CA LYS A 62 4.69 11.98 18.99
C LYS A 62 5.92 12.60 19.64
N HIS A 63 7.06 12.55 18.97
CA HIS A 63 8.29 13.18 19.45
C HIS A 63 8.12 14.70 19.55
N LYS A 64 7.58 15.34 18.50
CA LYS A 64 7.27 16.79 18.51
C LYS A 64 6.30 17.17 19.62
N ILE A 65 5.23 16.41 19.81
CA ILE A 65 4.28 16.63 20.92
C ILE A 65 4.98 16.49 22.27
N LYS A 66 5.85 15.48 22.43
CA LYS A 66 6.62 15.29 23.66
C LYS A 66 7.48 16.52 23.98
N LEU A 67 8.18 17.08 22.99
CA LEU A 67 9.02 18.28 23.17
C LEU A 67 8.20 19.50 23.64
N ILE A 68 6.99 19.66 23.09
CA ILE A 68 6.06 20.72 23.50
C ILE A 68 5.61 20.50 24.95
N ILE A 69 5.21 19.27 25.31
CA ILE A 69 4.75 18.93 26.66
C ILE A 69 5.87 19.09 27.69
N SER A 70 7.10 18.72 27.34
CA SER A 70 8.26 18.91 28.21
C SER A 70 8.72 20.37 28.30
N ASN A 71 8.06 21.29 27.58
CA ASN A 71 8.40 22.70 27.51
C ASN A 71 9.88 22.92 27.11
N ASP A 72 10.33 22.17 26.11
CA ASP A 72 11.68 22.30 25.57
C ASP A 72 11.85 23.70 24.94
N LEU A 73 12.69 24.53 25.58
CA LEU A 73 12.80 25.94 25.24
C LEU A 73 13.35 26.16 23.82
N ASP A 74 14.33 25.36 23.42
CA ASP A 74 14.96 25.46 22.09
C ASP A 74 13.97 25.07 21.00
N TYR A 75 13.22 23.99 21.21
CA TYR A 75 12.18 23.55 20.27
C TYR A 75 11.02 24.55 20.16
N LEU A 76 10.59 25.13 21.28
CA LEU A 76 9.54 26.16 21.28
C LEU A 76 9.99 27.46 20.61
N ASP A 77 11.22 27.94 20.88
CA ASP A 77 11.78 29.11 20.21
C ASP A 77 11.89 28.89 18.69
N MET A 78 12.40 27.72 18.28
CA MET A 78 12.41 27.32 16.86
C MET A 78 11.01 27.36 16.24
N LEU A 79 10.00 26.82 16.94
CA LEU A 79 8.62 26.81 16.45
C LEU A 79 8.04 28.21 16.33
N TYR A 80 8.27 29.09 17.30
CA TYR A 80 7.82 30.48 17.25
C TYR A 80 8.48 31.25 16.11
N ARG A 81 9.79 31.08 15.91
CA ARG A 81 10.52 31.67 14.79
C ARG A 81 10.00 31.17 13.44
N GLU A 82 9.77 29.87 13.29
CA GLU A 82 9.26 29.27 12.05
C GLU A 82 7.84 29.73 11.73
N LYS A 83 6.91 29.65 12.70
CA LYS A 83 5.47 29.89 12.47
C LYS A 83 5.11 31.36 12.50
N LEU A 84 5.71 32.14 13.39
CA LEU A 84 5.37 33.54 13.59
C LEU A 84 6.36 34.49 12.91
N LYS A 85 7.48 33.97 12.38
CA LYS A 85 8.60 34.79 11.88
C LYS A 85 9.08 35.76 12.95
N TYR A 86 9.12 35.27 14.18
CA TYR A 86 9.55 36.04 15.34
C TYR A 86 11.07 36.24 15.31
N GLY A 87 11.52 37.44 15.68
CA GLY A 87 12.93 37.79 15.86
C GLY A 87 13.10 38.56 17.16
N THR A 88 14.32 38.57 17.69
CA THR A 88 14.64 39.33 18.90
C THR A 88 14.95 40.79 18.57
N LYS A 89 15.00 41.65 19.59
CA LYS A 89 15.05 43.12 19.46
C LYS A 89 16.19 43.63 18.56
N ASP A 90 17.31 42.89 18.49
CA ASP A 90 18.51 43.27 17.75
C ASP A 90 18.74 42.43 16.49
N GLU A 91 17.77 41.59 16.10
CA GLU A 91 17.84 40.74 14.91
C GLU A 91 17.19 41.42 13.69
N ILE A 92 17.84 41.29 12.52
CA ILE A 92 17.27 41.70 11.23
C ILE A 92 16.73 40.47 10.52
N LEU A 93 15.40 40.42 10.31
CA LEU A 93 14.75 39.34 9.58
C LEU A 93 14.79 39.60 8.07
N ILE A 94 15.51 38.75 7.34
CA ILE A 94 15.62 38.84 5.87
C ILE A 94 14.77 37.75 5.24
N LYS A 95 13.73 38.14 4.49
CA LYS A 95 12.93 37.21 3.68
C LYS A 95 13.57 37.06 2.32
N LEU A 96 14.16 35.91 2.04
CA LEU A 96 14.62 35.54 0.69
C LEU A 96 13.40 35.18 -0.18
N LYS A 97 13.41 35.65 -1.43
CA LYS A 97 12.34 35.45 -2.42
C LYS A 97 12.45 34.07 -3.06
#